data_AF-A0A940CGU2-F1
#
_entry.id   AF-A0A940CGU2-F1
#
_cell.length_a   1.000
_cell.length_b   1.000
_cell.length_c   1.000
_cell.angle_alpha   90.00
_cell.angle_beta   90.00
_cell.angle_gamma   90.00
#
_symmetry.space_group_name_H-M   'P 1'
#
loop_
_entity.id
_entity.type
_entity.pdbx_description
1 polymer ?
#
loop_
_entity_poly.entity_id
_entity_poly.type
_entity_poly.pdbx_seq_one_letter_code
_entity_poly.pdbx_strand_id
1 'polypeptide(L)'
;PVMPGCLGLDAMWQLVGFYLGWLGQPGKGRALGVGEVKFTGQVLQTVKKVSYHISLKKLILRKLIIGIADGIMKADEKPIYEVKDMKVGLFTSSE
;
A
#
# COMPACT_ATOMS: atom_id res chain seq x y z
N PRO A 1 15.11 -17.62 -7.92
CA PRO A 1 14.57 -16.28 -8.30
C PRO A 1 13.48 -15.85 -7.32
N VAL A 2 13.48 -14.60 -6.88
CA VAL A 2 12.57 -14.09 -5.84
C VAL A 2 12.03 -12.73 -6.24
N MET A 3 10.75 -12.48 -5.99
CA MET A 3 10.18 -11.13 -6.15
C MET A 3 10.80 -10.18 -5.11
N PRO A 4 11.26 -8.99 -5.51
CA PRO A 4 11.69 -7.97 -4.55
C PRO A 4 10.54 -7.56 -3.61
N GLY A 5 10.76 -7.65 -2.29
CA GLY A 5 9.75 -7.30 -1.28
C GLY A 5 9.28 -5.85 -1.36
N CYS A 6 10.14 -4.94 -1.84
CA CYS A 6 9.79 -3.54 -2.05
C CYS A 6 8.64 -3.35 -3.06
N LEU A 7 8.52 -4.21 -4.07
CA LEU A 7 7.42 -4.14 -5.04
C LEU A 7 6.09 -4.58 -4.41
N GLY A 8 6.13 -5.52 -3.45
CA GLY A 8 4.95 -5.90 -2.66
C GLY A 8 4.49 -4.77 -1.75
N LEU A 9 5.43 -4.05 -1.14
CA LEU A 9 5.14 -2.84 -0.35
C LEU A 9 4.58 -1.72 -1.24
N ASP A 10 5.18 -1.49 -2.41
CA ASP A 10 4.74 -0.46 -3.35
C ASP A 10 3.32 -0.69 -3.85
N ALA A 11 2.96 -1.94 -4.18
CA ALA A 11 1.58 -2.28 -4.55
C ALA A 11 0.56 -1.91 -3.46
N MET A 12 0.92 -2.04 -2.17
CA MET A 12 0.03 -1.63 -1.07
C MET A 12 -0.13 -0.09 -1.03
N TRP A 13 0.94 0.68 -1.23
CA TRP A 13 0.83 2.14 -1.39
C TRP A 13 0.00 2.52 -2.62
N GLN A 14 0.20 1.85 -3.76
CA GLN A 14 -0.60 2.09 -4.96
C GLN A 14 -2.09 1.90 -4.70
N LEU A 15 -2.48 0.84 -3.97
CA LEU A 15 -3.89 0.57 -3.63
C LEU A 15 -4.48 1.64 -2.70
N VAL A 16 -3.72 2.14 -1.72
CA VAL A 16 -4.18 3.25 -0.87
C VAL A 16 -4.36 4.53 -1.71
N GLY A 17 -3.40 4.85 -2.59
CA GLY A 17 -3.49 6.01 -3.48
C GLY A 17 -4.65 5.91 -4.46
N PHE A 18 -4.85 4.72 -5.04
CA PHE A 18 -6.00 4.41 -5.89
C PHE A 18 -7.31 4.64 -5.13
N TYR A 19 -7.41 4.16 -3.89
CA TYR A 19 -8.61 4.35 -3.08
C TYR A 19 -8.93 5.83 -2.82
N LEU A 20 -7.90 6.67 -2.58
CA LEU A 20 -8.12 8.12 -2.44
C LEU A 20 -8.66 8.74 -3.74
N GLY A 21 -8.11 8.36 -4.90
CA GLY A 21 -8.63 8.79 -6.20
C GLY A 21 -10.04 8.26 -6.48
N TRP A 22 -10.33 7.02 -6.07
CA TRP A 22 -11.64 6.39 -6.19
C TRP A 22 -12.72 7.10 -5.36
N LEU A 23 -12.35 7.69 -4.22
CA LEU A 23 -13.21 8.59 -3.44
C LEU A 23 -13.39 9.99 -4.08
N GLY A 24 -12.91 10.20 -5.31
CA GLY A 24 -13.04 11.45 -6.05
C GLY A 24 -12.11 12.56 -5.56
N GLN A 25 -11.08 12.24 -4.77
CA GLN A 25 -10.16 13.27 -4.27
C GLN A 25 -9.17 13.69 -5.37
N PRO A 26 -8.90 15.00 -5.53
CA PRO A 26 -8.00 15.48 -6.56
C PRO A 26 -6.52 15.36 -6.16
N GLY A 27 -5.65 15.29 -7.15
CA GLY A 27 -4.20 15.36 -6.98
C GLY A 27 -3.45 14.09 -7.39
N LYS A 28 -2.11 14.22 -7.49
CA LYS A 28 -1.20 13.12 -7.82
C LYS A 28 -0.78 12.39 -6.55
N GLY A 29 -0.83 11.06 -6.57
CA GLY A 29 -0.45 10.23 -5.43
C GLY A 29 1.05 10.24 -5.13
N ARG A 30 1.41 10.28 -3.85
CA ARG A 30 2.78 10.09 -3.34
C ARG A 30 2.74 9.22 -2.09
N ALA A 31 3.55 8.16 -2.08
CA ALA A 31 3.84 7.45 -0.85
C ALA A 31 4.61 8.38 0.09
N LEU A 32 4.14 8.50 1.34
CA LEU A 32 4.73 9.38 2.36
C LEU A 32 5.56 8.59 3.39
N GLY A 33 5.52 7.27 3.31
CA GLY A 33 6.24 6.37 4.20
C GLY A 33 5.36 5.28 4.79
N VAL A 34 5.95 4.55 5.71
CA VAL A 34 5.37 3.40 6.39
C VAL A 34 5.91 3.34 7.82
N GLY A 35 5.07 2.89 8.75
CA GLY A 35 5.47 2.73 10.15
C GLY A 35 6.32 1.47 10.33
N GLU A 36 5.68 0.31 10.22
CA GLU A 36 6.35 -0.99 10.36
C GLU A 36 6.15 -1.84 9.10
N VAL A 37 7.21 -2.55 8.70
CA VAL A 37 7.16 -3.53 7.61
C VAL A 37 7.81 -4.82 8.10
N LYS A 38 7.09 -5.93 8.00
CA LYS A 38 7.61 -7.27 8.28
C LYS A 38 7.58 -8.10 7.00
N PHE A 39 8.73 -8.66 6.66
CA PHE A 39 8.85 -9.67 5.62
C PHE A 39 9.18 -11.02 6.26
N THR A 40 8.19 -11.91 6.35
CA THR A 40 8.32 -13.23 6.98
C THR A 40 8.30 -14.38 5.97
N GLY A 41 8.14 -14.07 4.68
CA GLY A 41 8.18 -15.03 3.59
C GLY A 41 8.63 -14.39 2.28
N GLN A 42 8.50 -15.14 1.19
CA GLN A 42 8.98 -14.74 -0.13
C GLN A 42 8.05 -15.25 -1.23
N VAL A 43 8.04 -14.55 -2.37
CA VAL A 43 7.34 -14.99 -3.58
C VAL A 43 8.35 -15.63 -4.52
N LEU A 44 8.21 -16.95 -4.72
CA LEU A 44 8.99 -17.74 -5.67
C LEU A 44 8.23 -17.87 -6.99
N GLN A 45 8.91 -18.33 -8.06
CA GLN A 45 8.29 -18.56 -9.37
C GLN A 45 7.16 -19.60 -9.36
N THR A 46 7.09 -20.44 -8.33
CA THR A 46 6.02 -21.44 -8.16
C THR A 46 4.72 -20.85 -7.63
N VAL A 47 4.76 -19.67 -7.00
CA VAL A 47 3.57 -18.99 -6.47
C VAL A 47 2.64 -18.62 -7.61
N LYS A 48 1.34 -18.91 -7.44
CA LYS A 48 0.34 -18.67 -8.50
C LYS A 48 -0.42 -17.37 -8.33
N LYS A 49 -0.65 -16.94 -7.10
CA LYS A 49 -1.41 -15.73 -6.81
C LYS A 49 -0.82 -14.98 -5.63
N VAL A 50 -0.60 -13.69 -5.83
CA VAL A 50 -0.40 -12.73 -4.75
C VAL A 50 -1.73 -12.01 -4.51
N SER A 51 -2.07 -11.80 -3.23
CA SER A 51 -3.25 -11.03 -2.85
C SER A 51 -2.90 -9.98 -1.81
N TYR A 52 -3.46 -8.79 -1.96
CA TYR A 52 -3.25 -7.64 -1.10
C TYR A 52 -4.54 -7.33 -0.36
N HIS A 53 -4.47 -7.25 0.96
CA HIS A 53 -5.58 -6.90 1.83
C HIS A 53 -5.22 -5.59 2.51
N ILE A 54 -6.00 -4.55 2.25
CA ILE A 54 -5.72 -3.19 2.72
C ILE A 54 -6.83 -2.77 3.67
N SER A 55 -6.46 -2.38 4.88
CA SER A 55 -7.38 -1.92 5.92
C SER A 55 -7.13 -0.44 6.18
N LEU A 56 -8.02 0.42 5.70
CA LEU A 56 -7.96 1.86 5.94
C LEU A 56 -8.16 2.15 7.43
N LYS A 57 -7.21 2.83 8.05
CA LYS A 57 -7.27 3.25 9.46
C LYS A 57 -7.76 4.68 9.60
N LYS A 58 -7.33 5.57 8.71
CA LYS A 58 -7.68 6.99 8.78
C LYS A 58 -7.67 7.62 7.40
N LEU A 59 -8.66 8.46 7.15
CA LEU A 59 -8.73 9.34 5.98
C LEU A 59 -8.74 10.79 6.46
N ILE A 60 -7.87 11.61 5.90
CA ILE A 60 -7.84 13.06 6.12
C ILE A 60 -8.17 13.69 4.78
N LEU A 61 -9.38 14.25 4.64
CA LEU A 61 -9.93 14.76 3.37
C LEU A 61 -10.20 16.27 3.48
N ARG A 62 -9.17 17.07 3.77
CA ARG A 62 -9.29 18.52 3.96
C ARG A 62 -8.31 19.25 3.04
N LYS A 63 -7.58 20.25 3.56
CA LYS A 63 -6.52 20.96 2.81
C LYS A 63 -5.43 20.02 2.27
N LEU A 64 -5.13 18.95 3.00
CA LEU A 64 -4.22 17.90 2.57
C LEU A 64 -4.98 16.57 2.57
N ILE A 65 -4.87 15.83 1.48
CA ILE A 65 -5.53 14.53 1.31
C ILE A 65 -4.56 13.43 1.68
N ILE A 66 -4.85 12.65 2.72
CA ILE A 66 -4.00 11.54 3.18
C ILE A 66 -4.85 10.32 3.52
N GLY A 67 -4.41 9.15 3.04
CA GLY A 67 -4.85 7.84 3.50
C GLY A 67 -3.78 7.20 4.38
N ILE A 68 -4.21 6.67 5.53
CA ILE A 68 -3.39 5.84 6.42
C ILE A 68 -4.03 4.46 6.50
N ALA A 69 -3.24 3.41 6.27
CA ALA A 69 -3.73 2.04 6.23
C ALA A 69 -2.73 1.05 6.83
N ASP A 70 -3.25 -0.12 7.19
CA ASP A 70 -2.46 -1.33 7.39
C ASP A 70 -2.65 -2.25 6.18
N GLY A 71 -1.71 -3.16 5.95
CA GLY A 71 -1.70 -4.05 4.79
C GLY A 71 -1.20 -5.46 5.12
N ILE A 72 -1.81 -6.46 4.49
CA ILE A 72 -1.32 -7.84 4.48
C ILE A 72 -1.17 -8.29 3.03
N MET A 73 0.01 -8.77 2.67
CA MET A 73 0.23 -9.48 1.41
C MET A 73 0.32 -10.98 1.66
N LYS A 74 -0.45 -11.75 0.90
CA LYS A 74 -0.41 -13.22 0.92
C LYS A 74 0.12 -13.76 -0.40
N ALA A 75 0.92 -14.81 -0.33
CA ALA A 75 1.30 -15.65 -1.47
C ALA A 75 0.56 -16.98 -1.34
N ASP A 76 -0.28 -17.30 -2.33
CA ASP A 76 -1.16 -18.48 -2.33
C ASP A 76 -1.89 -18.66 -0.97
N GLU A 77 -2.59 -17.61 -0.55
CA GLU A 77 -3.36 -17.50 0.71
C GLU A 77 -2.52 -17.48 2.01
N LYS A 78 -1.21 -17.71 1.97
CA LYS A 78 -0.34 -17.60 3.13
C LYS A 78 0.15 -16.15 3.34
N PRO A 79 -0.12 -15.51 4.48
CA PRO A 79 0.43 -14.20 4.81
C PRO A 79 1.96 -14.26 4.85
N ILE A 80 2.61 -13.33 4.13
CA ILE A 80 4.06 -13.24 4.06
C ILE A 80 4.58 -11.84 4.38
N TYR A 81 3.79 -10.79 4.10
CA TYR A 81 4.13 -9.42 4.48
C TYR A 81 3.03 -8.81 5.34
N GLU A 82 3.45 -8.06 6.34
CA GLU A 82 2.58 -7.23 7.17
C GLU A 82 3.12 -5.80 7.17
N VAL A 83 2.22 -4.84 6.97
CA VAL A 83 2.52 -3.42 6.90
C VAL A 83 1.61 -2.68 7.87
N LYS A 84 2.20 -1.80 8.69
CA LYS A 84 1.47 -0.94 9.63
C LYS A 84 1.68 0.52 9.30
N ASP A 85 0.61 1.30 9.41
CA ASP A 85 0.63 2.75 9.31
C ASP A 85 1.29 3.29 8.03
N MET A 86 1.06 2.62 6.90
CA MET A 86 1.47 3.16 5.59
C MET A 86 0.64 4.38 5.22
N LYS A 87 1.29 5.36 4.60
CA LYS A 87 0.71 6.67 4.31
C LYS A 87 0.86 7.01 2.85
N VAL A 88 -0.22 7.48 2.24
CA VAL A 88 -0.24 8.02 0.87
C VAL A 88 -0.98 9.34 0.89
N GLY A 89 -0.42 10.35 0.23
CA GLY A 89 -1.06 11.65 0.05
C GLY A 89 -1.37 11.95 -1.42
N LEU A 90 -2.39 12.77 -1.67
CA LEU A 90 -2.64 13.36 -2.99
C LEU A 90 -2.28 14.84 -2.97
N PHE A 91 -1.59 15.30 -4.01
CA PHE A 91 -1.09 16.67 -4.14
C PHE A 91 -1.52 17.28 -5.47
N THR A 92 -2.18 18.44 -5.43
CA THR A 92 -2.68 19.14 -6.62
C THR A 92 -1.63 20.02 -7.30
N SER A 93 -0.64 20.52 -6.54
CA SER A 93 0.57 21.16 -7.09
C SER A 93 1.73 20.17 -7.00
N SER A 94 2.46 20.00 -8.09
CA SER A 94 3.69 19.23 -8.15
C SER A 94 4.86 20.17 -8.47
N GLU A 95 5.06 21.14 -7.58
CA GLU A 95 6.31 21.89 -7.41
C GLU A 95 7.03 21.38 -6.17
#